data_AF-A0A2K8TAZ8-F1
#
_entry.id   AF-A0A2K8TAZ8-F1
#
_cell.length_a   1.000
_cell.length_b   1.000
_cell.length_c   1.000
_cell.angle_alpha   90.00
_cell.angle_beta   90.00
_cell.angle_gamma   90.00
#
_symmetry.space_group_name_H-M   'P 1'
#
loop_
_entity.id
_entity.type
_entity.pdbx_description
1 polymer ?
#
loop_
_entity_poly.entity_id
_entity_poly.type
_entity_poly.pdbx_seq_one_letter_code
_entity_poly.pdbx_strand_id
1 'polypeptide(L)'
;MFQSATLKNISPLRLSFVGSLRVIRRAIPEFQRQIDTKADINIYYSWLIAEISDLEISLRQHRSNPRVVKKARSKFKSKKRSHRNNCTPRQQLSFQIIRQAS
;
A
#
# COMPACT_ATOMS: atom_id res chain seq x y z
N MET A 1 -11.54 3.05 -1.13
CA MET A 1 -10.91 3.59 -2.36
C MET A 1 -11.68 4.78 -2.92
N PHE A 2 -12.96 4.66 -3.30
CA PHE A 2 -13.73 5.81 -3.82
C PHE A 2 -13.74 6.99 -2.84
N GLN A 3 -14.13 6.77 -1.57
CA GLN A 3 -14.10 7.80 -0.53
C GLN A 3 -12.71 8.41 -0.32
N SER A 4 -11.65 7.59 -0.31
CA SER A 4 -10.26 8.08 -0.20
C SER A 4 -9.85 8.94 -1.39
N ALA A 5 -10.33 8.60 -2.59
CA ALA A 5 -10.09 9.37 -3.81
C ALA A 5 -10.86 10.69 -3.79
N THR A 6 -12.09 10.69 -3.27
CA THR A 6 -12.88 11.90 -3.01
C THR A 6 -12.19 12.81 -2.01
N LEU A 7 -11.67 12.25 -0.90
CA LEU A 7 -10.92 13.01 0.12
C LEU A 7 -9.71 13.72 -0.50
N LYS A 8 -8.97 13.03 -1.36
CA LYS A 8 -7.76 13.56 -2.02
C LYS A 8 -8.04 14.31 -3.33
N ASN A 9 -9.30 14.38 -3.75
CA ASN A 9 -9.74 14.97 -5.03
C ASN A 9 -8.97 14.43 -6.27
N ILE A 10 -8.80 13.11 -6.35
CA ILE A 10 -8.14 12.44 -7.49
C ILE A 10 -9.03 11.35 -8.08
N SER A 11 -8.72 10.91 -9.30
CA SER A 11 -9.38 9.74 -9.88
C SER A 11 -9.14 8.50 -9.00
N PRO A 12 -10.15 7.66 -8.71
CA PRO A 12 -9.97 6.40 -7.97
C PRO A 12 -8.93 5.46 -8.58
N LEU A 13 -8.71 5.55 -9.91
CA LEU A 13 -7.71 4.76 -10.64
C LEU A 13 -6.27 5.20 -10.36
N ARG A 14 -6.07 6.38 -9.76
CA ARG A 14 -4.76 6.87 -9.32
C ARG A 14 -4.33 6.25 -7.99
N LEU A 15 -5.23 5.58 -7.25
CA LEU A 15 -4.89 4.89 -6.02
C LEU A 15 -4.49 3.43 -6.29
N SER A 16 -3.50 2.93 -5.54
CA SER A 16 -3.02 1.56 -5.67
C SER A 16 -4.03 0.57 -5.10
N PHE A 17 -4.63 -0.24 -5.98
CA PHE A 17 -5.55 -1.31 -5.57
C PHE A 17 -4.86 -2.35 -4.68
N VAL A 18 -3.69 -2.85 -5.10
CA VAL A 18 -2.93 -3.85 -4.33
C VAL A 18 -2.44 -3.27 -3.00
N GLY A 19 -2.03 -2.00 -2.99
CA GLY A 19 -1.68 -1.30 -1.75
C GLY A 19 -2.87 -1.24 -0.79
N SER A 20 -4.05 -0.88 -1.30
CA SER A 20 -5.28 -0.76 -0.51
C SER A 20 -5.66 -2.10 0.13
N LEU A 21 -5.60 -3.20 -0.62
CA LEU A 21 -5.84 -4.54 -0.07
C LEU A 21 -4.83 -4.92 1.02
N ARG A 22 -3.56 -4.51 0.90
CA ARG A 22 -2.56 -4.73 1.94
C ARG A 22 -2.85 -3.93 3.21
N VAL A 23 -3.29 -2.68 3.08
CA VAL A 23 -3.74 -1.86 4.23
C VAL A 23 -4.92 -2.54 4.91
N ILE A 24 -5.97 -2.88 4.16
CA ILE A 24 -7.18 -3.52 4.69
C ILE A 24 -6.83 -4.81 5.42
N ARG A 25 -6.03 -5.70 4.81
CA ARG A 25 -5.63 -6.97 5.42
C ARG A 25 -4.88 -6.79 6.74
N ARG A 26 -4.06 -5.74 6.87
CA ARG A 26 -3.36 -5.41 8.12
C ARG A 26 -4.30 -4.77 9.14
N ALA A 27 -5.31 -4.02 8.69
CA ALA A 27 -6.26 -3.33 9.55
C ALA A 27 -7.31 -4.28 10.16
N ILE A 28 -7.70 -5.36 9.49
CA ILE A 28 -8.74 -6.29 9.99
C ILE A 28 -8.49 -6.77 11.45
N PRO A 29 -7.30 -7.27 11.82
CA PRO A 29 -7.04 -7.70 13.21
C PRO A 29 -7.09 -6.56 14.24
N GLU A 30 -6.86 -5.32 13.81
CA GLU A 30 -6.96 -4.14 14.67
C GLU A 30 -8.43 -3.78 14.88
N PHE A 31 -9.22 -3.77 13.82
CA PHE A 31 -10.66 -3.53 13.90
C PHE A 31 -11.35 -4.56 14.79
N GLN A 32 -11.01 -5.85 14.63
CA GLN A 32 -11.57 -6.92 15.45
C GLN A 32 -11.30 -6.72 16.95
N ARG A 33 -10.09 -6.30 17.34
CA ARG A 33 -9.77 -6.02 18.74
C ARG A 33 -10.52 -4.83 19.33
N GLN A 34 -10.93 -3.88 18.48
CA GLN A 34 -11.54 -2.63 18.94
C GLN A 34 -13.07 -2.71 19.06
N ILE A 35 -13.69 -3.62 18.30
CA ILE A 35 -15.12 -3.94 18.44
C ILE A 35 -15.43 -4.34 19.89
N ASP A 36 -14.57 -5.15 20.51
CA ASP A 36 -14.75 -5.61 21.89
C ASP A 36 -14.55 -4.49 22.94
N THR A 37 -13.81 -3.43 22.58
CA THR A 37 -13.45 -2.33 23.49
C THR A 37 -14.44 -1.15 23.44
N LYS A 38 -15.49 -1.21 22.61
CA LYS A 38 -16.43 -0.10 22.33
C LYS A 38 -15.74 1.19 21.87
N ALA A 39 -14.59 1.08 21.20
CA ALA A 39 -13.97 2.25 20.60
C ALA A 39 -14.79 2.73 19.40
N ASP A 40 -14.78 4.04 19.13
CA ASP A 40 -15.52 4.63 18.01
C ASP A 40 -15.03 4.06 16.68
N ILE A 41 -15.84 3.18 16.09
CA ILE A 41 -15.58 2.55 14.78
C ILE A 41 -15.36 3.62 13.70
N ASN A 42 -16.01 4.77 13.85
CA ASN A 42 -15.90 5.91 12.95
C ASN A 42 -14.47 6.49 12.89
N ILE A 43 -13.76 6.53 14.02
CA ILE A 43 -12.37 7.00 14.08
C ILE A 43 -11.48 6.05 13.27
N TYR A 44 -11.61 4.74 13.51
CA TYR A 44 -10.86 3.72 12.78
C TYR A 44 -11.13 3.75 11.27
N TYR A 45 -12.39 3.93 10.91
CA TYR A 45 -12.78 4.07 9.52
C TYR A 45 -12.15 5.31 8.87
N SER A 46 -12.14 6.45 9.58
CA SER A 46 -11.48 7.67 9.11
C SER A 46 -9.98 7.46 8.87
N TRP A 47 -9.28 6.76 9.77
CA TRP A 47 -7.87 6.43 9.63
C TRP A 47 -7.59 5.49 8.46
N LEU A 48 -8.44 4.48 8.27
CA LEU A 48 -8.36 3.58 7.12
C LEU A 48 -8.53 4.34 5.80
N ILE A 49 -9.48 5.28 5.74
CA ILE A 49 -9.68 6.13 4.55
C ILE A 49 -8.45 6.98 4.28
N ALA A 50 -7.89 7.61 5.32
CA ALA A 50 -6.70 8.46 5.22
C ALA A 50 -5.49 7.65 4.71
N GLU A 51 -5.23 6.47 5.28
CA GLU A 51 -4.08 5.66 4.86
C GLU A 51 -4.21 5.12 3.43
N ILE A 52 -5.43 4.82 2.98
CA ILE A 52 -5.66 4.47 1.57
C ILE A 52 -5.42 5.68 0.66
N SER A 53 -5.66 6.91 1.12
CA SER A 53 -5.44 8.12 0.32
C SER A 53 -3.95 8.42 0.05
N ASP A 54 -3.07 7.93 0.92
CA ASP A 54 -1.61 8.05 0.76
C ASP A 54 -1.05 7.11 -0.31
N LEU A 55 -1.78 6.07 -0.69
CA LEU A 55 -1.36 5.05 -1.66
C LEU A 55 -1.53 5.49 -3.12
N GLU A 56 -1.16 6.72 -3.43
CA GLU A 56 -1.20 7.23 -4.79
C GLU A 56 -0.12 6.58 -5.67
N ILE A 57 -0.51 6.15 -6.85
CA ILE A 57 0.38 5.61 -7.86
C ILE A 57 1.12 6.79 -8.50
N SER A 58 2.45 6.72 -8.48
CA SER A 58 3.30 7.70 -9.15
C SER A 58 2.91 7.86 -10.62
N LEU A 59 3.20 9.03 -11.19
CA LEU A 59 2.97 9.24 -12.61
C LEU A 59 3.76 8.20 -13.42
N ARG A 60 3.18 7.75 -14.53
CA ARG A 60 3.82 6.75 -15.38
C ARG A 60 5.09 7.33 -16.01
N GLN A 61 6.25 6.94 -15.49
CA GLN A 61 7.57 7.40 -15.98
C GLN A 61 8.18 6.43 -17.00
N HIS A 62 8.99 6.97 -17.91
CA HIS A 62 9.90 6.25 -18.83
C HIS A 62 9.33 4.96 -19.44
N ARG A 63 8.42 5.12 -20.41
CA ARG A 63 7.94 4.04 -21.28
C ARG A 63 9.08 3.48 -22.13
N SER A 64 9.89 2.59 -21.57
CA SER A 64 10.80 1.77 -22.37
C SER A 64 10.08 0.49 -22.75
N ASN A 65 9.77 0.30 -24.03
CA ASN A 65 9.27 -0.98 -24.50
C ASN A 65 10.35 -2.03 -24.18
N PRO A 66 10.07 -3.09 -23.41
CA PRO A 66 11.09 -4.06 -23.03
C PRO A 66 11.74 -4.75 -24.24
N ARG A 67 11.08 -4.74 -25.40
CA ARG A 67 11.66 -5.19 -26.69
C ARG A 67 12.72 -4.24 -27.27
N VAL A 68 12.81 -3.00 -26.78
CA VAL A 68 13.84 -2.00 -27.14
C VAL A 68 15.17 -2.31 -26.46
N VAL A 69 15.18 -3.16 -25.43
CA VAL A 69 16.44 -3.59 -24.82
C VAL A 69 17.16 -4.52 -25.79
N LYS A 70 18.03 -3.96 -26.64
CA LYS A 70 18.91 -4.66 -27.59
C LYS A 70 20.05 -5.42 -26.88
N LYS A 71 19.74 -6.08 -25.76
CA LYS A 71 20.69 -6.88 -25.00
C LYS A 71 20.25 -8.34 -25.05
N ALA A 72 21.17 -9.23 -25.43
CA ALA A 72 20.90 -10.65 -25.43
C ALA A 72 20.50 -11.14 -24.01
N ARG A 73 19.55 -12.07 -23.93
CA ARG A 73 19.04 -12.63 -22.66
C ARG A 73 20.18 -13.16 -21.76
N SER A 74 21.22 -13.75 -22.35
CA SER A 74 22.40 -14.27 -21.66
C SER A 74 23.19 -13.21 -20.87
N LYS A 75 23.04 -11.93 -21.20
CA LYS A 75 23.71 -10.82 -20.51
C LYS A 75 22.90 -10.29 -19.31
N PHE A 76 21.78 -10.90 -18.97
CA PHE A 76 21.06 -10.65 -17.72
C PHE A 76 21.43 -11.73 -16.70
N LYS A 77 21.83 -11.30 -15.50
CA LYS A 77 22.19 -12.24 -14.43
C LYS A 77 20.93 -13.04 -14.02
N SER A 78 21.05 -14.36 -13.99
CA SER A 78 19.96 -15.22 -13.50
C SER A 78 19.69 -14.98 -12.02
N LYS A 79 18.45 -15.21 -11.57
CA LYS A 79 18.05 -15.04 -10.18
C LYS A 79 18.66 -16.15 -9.31
N LYS A 80 19.56 -15.78 -8.40
CA LYS A 80 20.21 -16.70 -7.45
C LYS A 80 19.43 -16.79 -6.14
N ARG A 81 19.78 -17.78 -5.30
CA ARG A 81 19.18 -17.98 -3.96
C ARG A 81 19.35 -16.77 -3.05
N SER A 82 20.48 -16.06 -3.12
CA SER A 82 20.75 -14.83 -2.37
C SER A 82 19.82 -13.65 -2.72
N HIS A 83 19.09 -13.73 -3.84
CA HIS A 83 18.08 -12.73 -4.21
C HIS A 83 16.66 -13.11 -3.73
N ARG A 84 16.51 -14.28 -3.11
CA ARG A 84 15.28 -14.65 -2.38
C ARG A 84 15.36 -13.88 -1.05
N ASN A 85 14.30 -13.17 -0.68
CA ASN A 85 14.16 -12.30 0.52
C ASN A 85 14.28 -10.79 0.30
N ASN A 86 14.46 -10.30 -0.94
CA ASN A 86 14.25 -8.88 -1.26
C ASN A 86 12.75 -8.54 -1.33
N CYS A 87 12.04 -8.77 -0.24
CA CYS A 87 10.63 -8.39 -0.10
C CYS A 87 10.55 -6.88 0.19
N THR A 88 9.48 -6.24 -0.28
CA THR A 88 9.16 -4.87 0.15
C THR A 88 8.93 -4.84 1.66
N PRO A 89 9.63 -4.00 2.44
CA PRO A 89 9.40 -3.90 3.88
C PRO A 89 7.96 -3.51 4.16
N ARG A 90 7.36 -4.08 5.20
CA ARG A 90 6.00 -3.73 5.62
C ARG A 90 6.07 -2.49 6.49
N GLN A 91 5.42 -1.41 6.06
CA GLN A 91 5.21 -0.23 6.91
C GLN A 91 4.19 -0.58 8.02
N GLN A 92 4.29 0.05 9.18
CA GLN A 92 3.25 -0.02 10.21
C GLN A 92 2.03 0.79 9.80
N LEU A 93 0.87 0.50 10.38
CA LEU A 93 -0.33 1.31 10.14
C LEU A 93 -0.23 2.63 10.92
N SER A 94 -0.66 3.74 10.31
CA SER A 94 -0.63 5.08 10.88
C SER A 94 -1.23 5.14 12.30
N PHE A 95 -2.35 4.48 12.52
CA PHE A 95 -3.02 4.46 13.81
C PHE A 95 -2.37 3.56 14.87
N GLN A 96 -1.54 2.59 14.46
CA GLN A 96 -0.69 1.86 15.41
C GLN A 96 0.42 2.77 15.94
N ILE A 97 0.96 3.64 15.08
CA ILE A 97 2.04 4.57 15.42
C ILE A 97 1.54 5.62 16.43
N ILE A 98 0.37 6.22 16.19
CA ILE A 98 -0.22 7.24 17.08
C ILE A 98 -0.42 6.70 18.50
N ARG A 99 -0.85 5.44 18.64
CA ARG A 99 -1.02 4.78 19.96
C ARG A 99 0.28 4.57 20.75
N GLN A 100 1.44 4.50 20.08
CA GLN A 100 2.73 4.31 20.75
C GLN A 100 3.39 5.63 21.19
N ALA A 101 2.92 6.76 20.65
CA ALA A 101 3.47 8.09 20.95
C ALA A 101 2.73 8.81 22.09
N SER A 102 1.70 8.19 22.68
CA SER A 102 0.90 8.70 23.81
C SER A 102 1.29 7.98 25.09
#